data_AF-A0A924BWJ7-F1
#
_entry.id   AF-A0A924BWJ7-F1
#
_cell.length_a   1.000
_cell.length_b   1.000
_cell.length_c   1.000
_cell.angle_alpha   90.00
_cell.angle_beta   90.00
_cell.angle_gamma   90.00
#
_symmetry.space_group_name_H-M   'P 1'
#
loop_
_entity.id
_entity.type
_entity.pdbx_description
1 polymer ?
#
loop_
_entity_poly.entity_id
_entity_poly.type
_entity_poly.pdbx_seq_one_letter_code
_entity_poly.pdbx_strand_id
1 'polypeptide(L)' 'YQQMLQGKSYQMLRIMLDEQLGAIPEISANKYMLWIRYMSQGGDLKPKAFEGEVAFELTLCNF' A
#
# COMPACT_ATOMS: atom_id res chain seq x y z
N TYR A 1 -1.33 -1.30 6.67
CA TYR A 1 -0.14 -0.56 7.16
C TYR A 1 -0.44 0.92 7.22
N GLN A 2 0.07 1.64 8.23
CA GLN A 2 -0.07 3.09 8.35
C GLN A 2 1.26 3.73 8.77
N GLN A 3 1.59 4.89 8.19
CA GLN A 3 2.82 5.62 8.49
C GLN A 3 2.56 7.13 8.51
N MET A 4 3.01 7.80 9.57
CA MET A 4 2.95 9.26 9.64
C MET A 4 4.05 9.88 8.77
N LEU A 5 3.66 10.82 7.91
CA LEU A 5 4.57 11.57 7.04
C LEU A 5 5.04 12.90 7.66
N GLN A 6 4.50 13.26 8.84
CA GLN A 6 4.91 14.43 9.65
C GLN A 6 4.97 15.76 8.86
N GLY A 7 4.14 15.92 7.83
CA GLY A 7 4.13 17.13 7.02
C GLY A 7 5.20 17.21 5.94
N LYS A 8 6.06 16.20 5.80
CA LYS A 8 7.03 16.10 4.70
C LYS A 8 6.29 15.79 3.41
N SER A 9 6.57 16.58 2.36
CA SER A 9 6.04 16.35 1.02
C SER A 9 6.91 15.34 0.30
N TYR A 10 6.29 14.30 -0.24
CA TYR A 10 6.89 13.35 -1.17
C TYR A 10 6.14 13.44 -2.49
N GLN A 11 6.86 13.36 -3.60
CA GLN A 11 6.28 13.50 -4.94
C GLN A 11 5.98 12.13 -5.54
N MET A 12 6.65 11.09 -5.05
CA MET A 12 6.45 9.73 -5.52
C MET A 12 6.56 8.75 -4.35
N LEU A 13 5.69 7.76 -4.37
CA LEU A 13 5.68 6.64 -3.45
C LEU A 13 5.79 5.38 -4.29
N ARG A 14 6.74 4.51 -3.93
CA ARG A 14 6.96 3.23 -4.60
C ARG A 14 6.76 2.11 -3.59
N ILE A 15 5.92 1.14 -3.95
CA ILE A 15 5.76 -0.10 -3.21
C ILE A 15 6.22 -1.25 -4.10
N MET A 16 7.03 -2.13 -3.54
CA MET A 16 7.36 -3.41 -4.15
C MET A 16 6.80 -4.51 -3.27
N LEU A 17 6.16 -5.50 -3.87
CA LEU A 17 5.65 -6.69 -3.22
C LEU A 17 5.73 -7.87 -4.19
N ASP A 18 5.65 -9.09 -3.67
CA ASP A 18 5.64 -10.29 -4.50
C ASP A 18 4.29 -10.44 -5.24
N GLU A 19 4.33 -10.53 -6.56
CA GLU A 19 3.15 -10.72 -7.41
C GLU A 19 2.47 -12.08 -7.16
N GLN A 20 3.22 -13.09 -6.69
CA GLN A 20 2.68 -14.41 -6.39
C GLN A 20 1.69 -14.40 -5.21
N LEU A 21 1.75 -13.38 -4.35
CA LEU A 21 0.80 -13.22 -3.24
C LEU A 21 -0.62 -12.91 -3.74
N GLY A 22 -0.77 -12.37 -4.95
CA GLY A 22 -2.08 -11.91 -5.45
C GLY A 22 -2.69 -10.78 -4.60
N ALA A 23 -1.85 -10.13 -3.78
CA ALA A 23 -2.24 -8.99 -2.97
C ALA A 23 -2.22 -7.72 -3.82
N ILE A 24 -3.32 -6.98 -3.79
CA ILE A 24 -3.49 -5.70 -4.48
C ILE A 24 -3.37 -4.59 -3.41
N PRO A 25 -2.31 -3.76 -3.46
CA PRO A 25 -2.18 -2.64 -2.55
C PRO A 25 -3.08 -1.47 -2.98
N GLU A 26 -4.02 -1.09 -2.13
CA GLU A 26 -4.73 0.18 -2.18
C GLU A 26 -4.07 1.20 -1.26
N ILE A 27 -3.66 2.33 -1.83
CA ILE A 27 -2.85 3.33 -1.14
C ILE A 27 -3.65 4.63 -1.03
N SER A 28 -3.76 5.16 0.18
CA SER A 28 -4.32 6.48 0.45
C SER A 28 -3.29 7.30 1.20
N ALA A 29 -2.86 8.42 0.64
CA ALA A 29 -1.83 9.27 1.22
C ALA A 29 -2.29 10.72 1.27
N ASN A 30 -1.96 11.39 2.38
CA ASN A 30 -2.07 12.83 2.52
C ASN A 30 -0.78 13.39 3.13
N LYS A 31 -0.68 14.72 3.29
CA LYS A 31 0.52 15.38 3.84
C LYS A 31 0.95 14.89 5.23
N TYR A 32 0.05 14.26 5.98
CA TYR A 32 0.29 13.84 7.36
C TYR A 32 0.41 12.34 7.54
N MET A 33 -0.25 11.56 6.69
CA MET A 33 -0.45 10.12 6.89
C MET A 33 -0.52 9.37 5.58
N LEU A 34 0.11 8.20 5.57
CA LEU A 34 0.04 7.17 4.55
C LEU A 34 -0.72 5.97 5.11
N TRP A 35 -1.71 5.50 4.36
CA TRP A 35 -2.47 4.29 4.60
C TRP A 35 -2.30 3.34 3.42
N ILE A 36 -1.98 2.09 3.71
CA ILE A 36 -1.89 1.02 2.72
C ILE A 36 -2.78 -0.13 3.20
N ARG A 37 -3.71 -0.54 2.35
CA ARG A 37 -4.59 -1.69 2.56
C ARG A 37 -4.30 -2.72 1.49
N TYR A 38 -4.16 -3.98 1.89
CA TYR A 38 -3.98 -5.07 0.94
C TYR A 38 -5.31 -5.76 0.73
N MET A 39 -5.68 -5.91 -0.53
CA MET A 39 -6.90 -6.58 -0.97
C MET A 39 -6.53 -7.80 -1.82
N SER A 40 -7.45 -8.73 -2.01
CA SER A 40 -7.34 -9.84 -2.96
C SER A 40 -8.51 -9.79 -3.94
N GLN A 41 -8.29 -10.23 -5.18
CA GLN A 41 -9.40 -10.48 -6.09
C GLN A 41 -10.11 -11.77 -5.67
N GLY A 42 -11.17 -11.63 -4.87
CA GLY A 42 -12.11 -12.71 -4.65
C GLY A 42 -12.95 -12.92 -5.91
N GLY A 43 -13.17 -14.18 -6.31
CA GLY A 43 -13.83 -14.59 -7.57
C GLY A 43 -15.28 -14.12 -7.79
N ASP A 44 -15.80 -13.22 -6.95
CA ASP A 44 -17.18 -12.71 -6.97
C ASP A 44 -17.24 -11.17 -7.17
N LEU A 45 -16.27 -10.63 -7.91
CA LEU A 45 -16.15 -9.20 -8.31
C LEU A 45 -15.95 -8.19 -7.18
N LYS A 46 -15.97 -8.61 -5.91
CA LYS A 46 -15.69 -7.73 -4.76
C LYS A 46 -14.25 -7.90 -4.28
N PRO A 47 -13.47 -6.80 -4.18
CA PRO A 47 -12.20 -6.81 -3.50
C PRO A 47 -12.42 -7.29 -2.06
N LYS A 48 -11.72 -8.36 -1.65
CA LYS A 48 -11.73 -8.84 -0.26
C LYS A 48 -10.46 -8.36 0.44
N ALA A 49 -10.51 -8.10 1.73
CA ALA A 49 -9.29 -7.84 2.49
C ALA A 49 -8.34 -9.03 2.33
N PHE A 50 -7.06 -8.76 2.10
CA PHE A 50 -6.05 -9.81 2.03
C PHE A 50 -5.82 -10.35 3.45
N GLU A 51 -6.19 -11.61 3.67
CA GLU A 51 -6.01 -12.30 4.94
C GLU A 51 -4.67 -13.04 4.92
N GLY A 52 -3.58 -12.29 5.10
CA GLY A 52 -2.23 -12.84 5.10
C GLY A 52 -1.17 -11.79 5.40
N GLU A 53 0.02 -12.24 5.74
CA GLU A 53 1.16 -11.36 5.90
C GLU A 53 1.70 -10.98 4.52
N VAL A 54 1.82 -9.68 4.25
CA VAL A 54 2.35 -9.18 2.99
C VAL A 54 3.73 -8.62 3.27
N ALA A 55 4.76 -9.28 2.77
CA ALA A 55 6.10 -8.71 2.73
C ALA A 55 6.15 -7.66 1.60
N PHE A 56 6.49 -6.43 1.94
CA PHE A 56 6.60 -5.34 0.99
C PHE A 56 7.73 -4.37 1.36
N GLU A 57 8.25 -3.69 0.35
CA GLU A 57 9.17 -2.57 0.51
C GLU A 57 8.47 -1.26 0.15
N LEU A 58 8.67 -0.24 0.96
CA LEU A 58 8.13 1.10 0.76
C LEU A 58 9.27 2.10 0.60
N THR A 59 9.30 2.80 -0.53
CA THR A 59 10.20 3.93 -0.78
C THR A 59 9.39 5.21 -0.94
N LEU A 60 9.74 6.24 -0.19
CA LEU A 60 9.20 7.59 -0.35
C LEU A 60 10.26 8.45 -1.06
N CYS A 61 9.96 8.85 -2.29
CA CYS A 61 10.87 9.61 -3.12
C CYS A 61 10.54 11.10 -3.04
N ASN A 62 11.57 11.89 -2.77
CA ASN A 62 11.54 13.34 -2.85
C ASN A 62 12.73 13.77 -3.74
N PHE A 63 12.49 14.71 -4.67
CA PHE A 63 13.56 15.32 -5.46
C PHE A 63 14.47 16.20 -4.60
#